data_AF-A0A1E8BQH5-F1
#
_entry.id   AF-A0A1E8BQH5-F1
#
_cell.length_a   1.000
_cell.length_b   1.000
_cell.length_c   1.000
_cell.angle_alpha   90.00
_cell.angle_beta   90.00
_cell.angle_gamma   90.00
#
_symmetry.space_group_name_H-M   'P 1'
#
loop_
_entity.id
_entity.type
_entity.pdbx_description
1 polymer ?
#
loop_
_entity_poly.entity_id
_entity_poly.type
_entity_poly.pdbx_seq_one_letter_code
_entity_poly.pdbx_strand_id
1 'polypeptide(L)'
;MSAPQVSVQENGKAVQYWLNRDESLSLWDDPSLQGGPILPDKFKPLTDLRSIYDRINSGFINEKDNLILKLIWDSLAITEAQIKNFVDSKISRSQVSESLKKLVLYGFVSRWEIKSGLFPDQPKTSAPITLNTAGHLMMWAYHNRNTTYSLKPEQWLKLGVAGVQRFVTMNQIKYEFAIGQQLLKNWCWYPKLNGTGNGYNPIAVGEIKTPIGNQNFIFERVQQGQRYAQHLKSRLKIWEDQIQNGPNNLLNFENTKSLPGIFILSISNLALAEHVRKELMLDLRKIPIMLVIDECIHNEGFAKSFYISTQNGIQQAPLPFLR
;
A
#
# COMPACT_ATOMS: atom_id res chain seq x y z
N MET A 1 -18.74 -11.07 17.37
CA MET A 1 -17.59 -10.85 16.48
C MET A 1 -17.03 -12.20 16.08
N SER A 2 -16.69 -12.38 14.82
CA SER A 2 -16.30 -13.68 14.26
C SER A 2 -14.93 -14.11 14.78
N ALA A 3 -14.84 -15.35 15.27
CA ALA A 3 -13.57 -15.97 15.63
C ALA A 3 -12.70 -16.16 14.36
N PRO A 4 -11.36 -16.23 14.50
CA PRO A 4 -10.51 -16.58 13.38
C PRO A 4 -10.90 -17.96 12.82
N GLN A 5 -10.96 -18.05 11.50
CA GLN A 5 -11.07 -19.30 10.78
C GLN A 5 -9.67 -19.92 10.63
N VAL A 6 -9.61 -21.24 10.55
CA VAL A 6 -8.38 -21.99 10.29
C VAL A 6 -8.63 -22.92 9.12
N SER A 7 -7.76 -22.87 8.12
CA SER A 7 -7.77 -23.81 7.01
C SER A 7 -6.39 -24.42 6.82
N VAL A 8 -6.33 -25.70 6.46
CA VAL A 8 -5.09 -26.40 6.15
C VAL A 8 -4.93 -26.39 4.63
N GLN A 9 -3.88 -25.72 4.15
CA GLN A 9 -3.54 -25.71 2.73
C GLN A 9 -3.08 -27.10 2.26
N GLU A 10 -3.09 -27.35 0.95
CA GLU A 10 -2.64 -28.60 0.34
C GLU A 10 -1.21 -29.00 0.74
N ASN A 11 -0.36 -28.03 1.08
CA ASN A 11 1.00 -28.26 1.58
C ASN A 11 1.07 -28.59 3.09
N GLY A 12 -0.06 -28.83 3.75
CA GLY A 12 -0.17 -29.12 5.18
C GLY A 12 -0.05 -27.91 6.10
N LYS A 13 0.13 -26.70 5.57
CA LYS A 13 0.26 -25.49 6.39
C LYS A 13 -1.11 -25.00 6.84
N ALA A 14 -1.33 -24.97 8.15
CA ALA A 14 -2.47 -24.28 8.75
C ALA A 14 -2.33 -22.76 8.57
N VAL A 15 -3.38 -22.14 8.06
CA VAL A 15 -3.48 -20.70 7.83
C VAL A 15 -4.70 -20.18 8.58
N GLN A 16 -4.46 -19.21 9.45
CA GLN A 16 -5.48 -18.51 10.21
C GLN A 16 -5.89 -17.24 9.46
N TYR A 17 -7.19 -16.99 9.36
CA TYR A 17 -7.72 -15.81 8.68
C TYR A 17 -9.02 -15.30 9.33
N TRP A 18 -9.35 -14.04 9.06
CA TRP A 18 -10.53 -13.34 9.52
C TRP A 18 -11.32 -12.86 8.31
N LEU A 19 -12.64 -13.07 8.38
CA LEU A 19 -13.58 -12.68 7.34
C LEU A 19 -14.17 -11.29 7.65
N ASN A 20 -14.62 -10.64 6.59
CA ASN A 20 -15.46 -9.44 6.65
C ASN A 20 -16.83 -9.76 7.28
N ARG A 21 -17.62 -8.73 7.57
CA ARG A 21 -19.00 -8.90 8.09
C ARG A 21 -19.93 -9.68 7.17
N ASP A 22 -19.68 -9.65 5.87
CA ASP A 22 -20.45 -10.38 4.84
C ASP A 22 -19.88 -11.79 4.57
N GLU A 23 -19.02 -12.30 5.45
CA GLU A 23 -18.34 -13.60 5.33
C GLU A 23 -17.38 -13.71 4.13
N SER A 24 -17.10 -12.60 3.43
CA SER A 24 -16.08 -12.57 2.38
C SER A 24 -14.67 -12.41 2.92
N LEU A 25 -13.67 -12.89 2.17
CA LEU A 25 -12.27 -12.61 2.42
C LEU A 25 -11.77 -11.51 1.47
N SER A 26 -11.16 -10.47 2.03
CA SER A 26 -10.47 -9.46 1.22
C SER A 26 -9.27 -10.08 0.51
N LEU A 27 -9.29 -10.08 -0.82
CA LEU A 27 -8.17 -10.60 -1.62
C LEU A 27 -6.84 -9.91 -1.29
N TRP A 28 -6.89 -8.62 -0.92
CA TRP A 28 -5.70 -7.83 -0.60
C TRP A 28 -5.17 -8.03 0.83
N ASP A 29 -5.76 -8.97 1.57
CA ASP A 29 -5.23 -9.47 2.83
C ASP A 29 -5.42 -10.99 2.99
N ASP A 30 -5.69 -11.69 1.89
CA ASP A 30 -5.83 -13.14 1.88
C ASP A 30 -4.46 -13.80 2.15
N PRO A 31 -4.29 -14.54 3.26
CA PRO A 31 -3.03 -15.20 3.60
C PRO A 31 -2.72 -16.42 2.72
N SER A 32 -3.68 -16.88 1.93
CA SER A 32 -3.55 -17.98 0.97
C SER A 32 -3.31 -17.51 -0.47
N LEU A 33 -3.19 -16.21 -0.69
CA LEU A 33 -3.03 -15.66 -2.03
C LEU A 33 -1.81 -16.27 -2.73
N GLN A 34 -2.00 -16.70 -3.97
CA GLN A 34 -0.96 -17.22 -4.84
C GLN A 34 -0.91 -16.40 -6.12
N GLY A 35 0.25 -16.36 -6.77
CA GLY A 35 0.38 -15.63 -8.02
C GLY A 35 1.81 -15.17 -8.32
N GLY A 36 1.94 -14.45 -9.43
CA GLY A 36 3.21 -13.95 -9.92
C GLY A 36 3.04 -13.05 -11.14
N PRO A 37 4.13 -12.40 -11.59
CA PRO A 37 4.13 -11.67 -12.85
C PRO A 37 3.95 -12.66 -14.01
N ILE A 38 3.08 -12.31 -14.95
CA ILE A 38 2.83 -13.10 -16.17
C ILE A 38 3.51 -12.45 -17.37
N LEU A 39 4.01 -13.28 -18.27
CA LEU A 39 4.61 -12.84 -19.53
C LEU A 39 3.52 -12.82 -20.62
N PRO A 40 3.38 -11.72 -21.37
CA PRO A 40 2.43 -11.67 -22.47
C PRO A 40 2.90 -12.52 -23.65
N ASP A 41 1.95 -12.94 -24.49
CA ASP A 41 2.29 -13.51 -25.79
C ASP A 41 3.11 -12.50 -26.61
N LYS A 42 4.14 -13.00 -27.31
CA LYS A 42 5.06 -12.19 -28.14
C LYS A 42 5.81 -11.12 -27.33
N PHE A 43 6.09 -11.39 -26.05
CA PHE A 43 6.90 -10.51 -25.19
C PHE A 43 8.22 -10.09 -25.86
N LYS A 44 8.49 -8.78 -25.91
CA LYS A 44 9.67 -8.17 -26.53
C LYS A 44 10.29 -7.16 -25.56
N PRO A 45 10.85 -7.61 -24.43
CA PRO A 45 11.35 -6.72 -23.40
C PRO A 45 12.52 -5.88 -23.91
N LEU A 46 12.51 -4.61 -23.54
CA LEU A 46 13.68 -3.75 -23.67
C LEU A 46 14.52 -3.90 -22.39
N THR A 47 15.80 -4.20 -22.53
CA THR A 47 16.68 -4.46 -21.37
C THR A 47 17.83 -3.48 -21.26
N ASP A 48 18.06 -2.65 -22.28
CA ASP A 48 19.16 -1.69 -22.32
C ASP A 48 18.65 -0.23 -22.38
N LEU A 49 19.40 0.68 -21.75
CA LEU A 49 19.04 2.09 -21.66
C LEU A 49 18.96 2.76 -23.04
N ARG A 50 19.82 2.38 -23.99
CA ARG A 50 19.86 2.99 -25.32
C ARG A 50 18.56 2.72 -26.08
N SER A 51 18.12 1.48 -26.15
CA SER A 51 16.85 1.11 -26.76
C SER A 51 15.66 1.79 -26.09
N ILE A 52 15.72 1.98 -24.77
CA ILE A 52 14.68 2.72 -24.03
C ILE A 52 14.66 4.19 -24.47
N TYR A 53 15.83 4.85 -24.54
CA TYR A 53 15.93 6.23 -25.02
C TYR A 53 15.47 6.39 -26.47
N ASP A 54 15.83 5.47 -27.35
CA ASP A 54 15.41 5.50 -28.75
C ASP A 54 13.87 5.41 -28.89
N ARG A 55 13.21 4.62 -28.02
CA ARG A 55 11.74 4.55 -27.96
C ARG A 55 11.10 5.82 -27.41
N ILE A 56 11.75 6.50 -26.47
CA ILE A 56 11.25 7.79 -25.97
C ILE A 56 11.39 8.85 -27.06
N ASN A 57 12.56 8.95 -27.67
CA ASN A 57 12.87 9.96 -28.70
C ASN A 57 12.03 9.79 -29.98
N SER A 58 11.66 8.54 -30.31
CA SER A 58 10.75 8.26 -31.44
C SER A 58 9.26 8.51 -31.13
N GLY A 59 8.91 8.95 -29.92
CA GLY A 59 7.52 9.17 -29.50
C GLY A 59 6.73 7.88 -29.28
N PHE A 60 7.40 6.71 -29.25
CA PHE A 60 6.75 5.43 -28.99
C PHE A 60 6.14 5.37 -27.58
N ILE A 61 6.85 5.96 -26.60
CA ILE A 61 6.32 6.26 -25.26
C ILE A 61 5.84 7.71 -25.27
N ASN A 62 4.52 7.90 -25.24
CA ASN A 62 3.92 9.23 -25.26
C ASN A 62 3.69 9.78 -23.84
N GLU A 63 3.16 10.99 -23.73
CA GLU A 63 2.89 11.64 -22.44
C GLU A 63 1.93 10.84 -21.54
N LYS A 64 0.93 10.17 -22.13
CA LYS A 64 -0.03 9.36 -21.38
C LYS A 64 0.66 8.12 -20.79
N ASP A 65 1.52 7.47 -21.57
CA ASP A 65 2.32 6.34 -21.10
C ASP A 65 3.28 6.78 -19.99
N ASN A 66 3.92 7.94 -20.14
CA ASN A 66 4.79 8.52 -19.11
C ASN A 66 4.04 8.81 -17.82
N LEU A 67 2.83 9.36 -17.90
CA LEU A 67 1.98 9.59 -16.74
C LEU A 67 1.64 8.28 -16.02
N ILE A 68 1.25 7.23 -16.77
CA ILE A 68 0.96 5.90 -16.23
C ILE A 68 2.20 5.30 -15.57
N LEU A 69 3.36 5.34 -16.23
CA LEU A 69 4.62 4.81 -15.68
C LEU A 69 5.03 5.54 -14.41
N LYS A 70 4.91 6.88 -14.38
CA LYS A 70 5.21 7.67 -13.19
C LYS A 70 4.27 7.35 -12.03
N LEU A 71 2.98 7.15 -12.32
CA LEU A 71 2.01 6.73 -11.31
C LEU A 71 2.38 5.35 -10.72
N ILE A 72 2.77 4.39 -11.57
CA ILE A 72 3.20 3.07 -11.10
C ILE A 72 4.51 3.18 -10.31
N TRP A 73 5.47 4.01 -10.73
CA TRP A 73 6.69 4.32 -9.99
C TRP A 73 6.40 4.82 -8.57
N ASP A 74 5.53 5.82 -8.44
CA ASP A 74 5.16 6.43 -7.15
C ASP A 74 4.30 5.54 -6.27
N SER A 75 3.70 4.51 -6.85
CA SER A 75 2.79 3.57 -6.18
C SER A 75 3.47 2.24 -5.85
N LEU A 76 4.60 1.91 -6.50
CA LEU A 76 5.32 0.63 -6.42
C LEU A 76 4.52 -0.55 -7.01
N ALA A 77 3.33 -0.84 -6.47
CA ALA A 77 2.34 -1.74 -7.04
C ALA A 77 0.94 -1.13 -6.98
N ILE A 78 0.21 -1.20 -8.09
CA ILE A 78 -1.12 -0.60 -8.22
C ILE A 78 -1.97 -1.44 -9.18
N THR A 79 -3.27 -1.51 -8.98
CA THR A 79 -4.16 -2.24 -9.90
C THR A 79 -4.52 -1.39 -11.12
N GLU A 80 -4.83 -2.04 -12.25
CA GLU A 80 -5.35 -1.33 -13.43
C GLU A 80 -6.60 -0.47 -13.11
N ALA A 81 -7.51 -0.94 -12.24
CA ALA A 81 -8.66 -0.18 -11.78
C ALA A 81 -8.26 1.08 -11.00
N GLN A 82 -7.28 0.98 -10.09
CA GLN A 82 -6.76 2.14 -9.38
C GLN A 82 -6.10 3.13 -10.36
N ILE A 83 -5.27 2.65 -11.30
CA ILE A 83 -4.67 3.53 -12.33
C ILE A 83 -5.76 4.31 -13.05
N LYS A 84 -6.80 3.63 -13.54
CA LYS A 84 -7.95 4.27 -14.22
C LYS A 84 -8.59 5.35 -13.36
N ASN A 85 -8.82 5.08 -12.07
CA ASN A 85 -9.43 6.04 -11.16
C ASN A 85 -8.51 7.24 -10.84
N PHE A 86 -7.19 7.04 -10.80
CA PHE A 86 -6.22 8.12 -10.59
C PHE A 86 -6.10 9.07 -11.78
N VAL A 87 -6.25 8.57 -13.00
CA VAL A 87 -6.02 9.34 -14.23
C VAL A 87 -7.30 9.70 -14.99
N ASP A 88 -8.48 9.40 -14.45
CA ASP A 88 -9.77 9.50 -15.16
C ASP A 88 -10.04 10.90 -15.74
N SER A 89 -9.54 11.96 -15.09
CA SER A 89 -9.63 13.34 -15.56
C SER A 89 -8.74 13.67 -16.77
N LYS A 90 -7.79 12.79 -17.13
CA LYS A 90 -6.74 13.04 -18.14
C LYS A 90 -6.68 11.98 -19.23
N ILE A 91 -6.99 10.73 -18.90
CA ILE A 91 -6.88 9.58 -19.80
C ILE A 91 -8.12 8.72 -19.64
N SER A 92 -8.79 8.41 -20.76
CA SER A 92 -9.95 7.52 -20.73
C SER A 92 -9.56 6.10 -20.30
N ARG A 93 -10.51 5.39 -19.68
CA ARG A 93 -10.30 4.01 -19.20
C ARG A 93 -9.81 3.05 -20.28
N SER A 94 -10.27 3.19 -21.53
CA SER A 94 -9.83 2.37 -22.67
C SER A 94 -8.39 2.66 -23.08
N GLN A 95 -8.01 3.94 -23.13
CA GLN A 95 -6.63 4.36 -23.41
C GLN A 95 -5.66 3.86 -22.35
N VAL A 96 -6.06 3.85 -21.06
CA VAL A 96 -5.25 3.24 -19.99
C VAL A 96 -4.98 1.76 -20.29
N SER A 97 -6.01 0.99 -20.65
CA SER A 97 -5.85 -0.43 -20.98
C SER A 97 -4.96 -0.65 -22.20
N GLU A 98 -5.07 0.18 -23.23
CA GLU A 98 -4.23 0.11 -24.44
C GLU A 98 -2.76 0.42 -24.13
N SER A 99 -2.50 1.52 -23.40
CA SER A 99 -1.17 1.87 -22.91
C SER A 99 -0.57 0.74 -22.09
N LEU A 100 -1.31 0.16 -21.14
CA LEU A 100 -0.81 -0.94 -20.32
C LEU A 100 -0.49 -2.18 -21.14
N LYS A 101 -1.31 -2.57 -22.12
CA LYS A 101 -0.99 -3.69 -23.04
C LYS A 101 0.34 -3.45 -23.76
N LYS A 102 0.55 -2.25 -24.28
CA LYS A 102 1.81 -1.85 -24.92
C LYS A 102 2.97 -1.91 -23.93
N LEU A 103 2.84 -1.30 -22.75
CA LEU A 103 3.90 -1.25 -21.74
C LEU A 103 4.28 -2.64 -21.22
N VAL A 104 3.31 -3.54 -21.08
CA VAL A 104 3.56 -4.95 -20.72
C VAL A 104 4.33 -5.66 -21.83
N LEU A 105 3.95 -5.50 -23.09
CA LEU A 105 4.60 -6.14 -24.24
C LEU A 105 6.11 -5.84 -24.33
N TYR A 106 6.50 -4.60 -24.00
CA TYR A 106 7.88 -4.13 -24.11
C TYR A 106 8.66 -4.14 -22.78
N GLY A 107 8.10 -4.76 -21.74
CA GLY A 107 8.81 -4.96 -20.46
C GLY A 107 8.99 -3.67 -19.64
N PHE A 108 8.13 -2.67 -19.84
CA PHE A 108 8.10 -1.48 -18.97
C PHE A 108 7.38 -1.78 -17.66
N VAL A 109 6.31 -2.58 -17.72
CA VAL A 109 5.54 -2.98 -16.55
C VAL A 109 5.31 -4.49 -16.56
N SER A 110 5.11 -5.06 -15.38
CA SER A 110 4.70 -6.45 -15.19
C SER A 110 3.25 -6.47 -14.75
N ARG A 111 2.42 -7.23 -15.48
CA ARG A 111 1.07 -7.56 -15.04
C ARG A 111 1.14 -8.80 -14.16
N TRP A 112 0.45 -8.80 -13.04
CA TRP A 112 0.38 -9.94 -12.13
C TRP A 112 -0.91 -10.70 -12.32
N GLU A 113 -0.82 -12.02 -12.23
CA GLU A 113 -1.97 -12.89 -12.02
C GLU A 113 -1.96 -13.34 -10.56
N ILE A 114 -3.10 -13.19 -9.90
CA ILE A 114 -3.29 -13.57 -8.50
C ILE A 114 -4.61 -14.33 -8.34
N LYS A 115 -4.63 -15.29 -7.42
CA LYS A 115 -5.81 -16.06 -7.07
C LYS A 115 -5.77 -16.42 -5.59
N SER A 116 -6.95 -16.45 -4.97
CA SER A 116 -7.09 -17.00 -3.62
C SER A 116 -6.88 -18.51 -3.66
N GLY A 117 -6.10 -19.04 -2.71
CA GLY A 117 -6.01 -20.48 -2.51
C GLY A 117 -7.22 -21.05 -1.74
N LEU A 118 -7.84 -20.22 -0.90
CA LEU A 118 -9.00 -20.60 -0.07
C LEU A 118 -10.34 -20.41 -0.79
N PHE A 119 -10.42 -19.41 -1.66
CA PHE A 119 -11.64 -19.04 -2.39
C PHE A 119 -11.37 -18.96 -3.90
N PRO A 120 -11.07 -20.09 -4.57
CA PRO A 120 -10.67 -20.09 -5.98
C PRO A 120 -11.76 -19.56 -6.93
N ASP A 121 -13.04 -19.68 -6.53
CA ASP A 121 -14.19 -19.23 -7.30
C ASP A 121 -14.53 -17.75 -7.08
N GLN A 122 -13.78 -17.03 -6.22
CA GLN A 122 -14.00 -15.61 -5.99
C GLN A 122 -13.79 -14.82 -7.30
N PRO A 123 -14.61 -13.79 -7.58
CA PRO A 123 -14.47 -12.99 -8.79
C PRO A 123 -13.05 -12.45 -8.97
N LYS A 124 -12.51 -12.56 -10.20
CA LYS A 124 -11.20 -12.00 -10.53
C LYS A 124 -11.19 -10.50 -10.27
N THR A 125 -10.21 -10.05 -9.50
CA THR A 125 -9.98 -8.62 -9.28
C THR A 125 -9.15 -8.02 -10.41
N SER A 126 -9.09 -6.69 -10.44
CA SER A 126 -8.21 -5.99 -11.38
C SER A 126 -6.75 -6.40 -11.14
N ALA A 127 -6.07 -6.81 -12.20
CA ALA A 127 -4.69 -7.25 -12.14
C ALA A 127 -3.77 -6.19 -11.49
N PRO A 128 -2.92 -6.58 -10.53
CA PRO A 128 -1.84 -5.72 -10.05
C PRO A 128 -0.81 -5.47 -11.14
N ILE A 129 -0.20 -4.30 -11.10
CA ILE A 129 0.81 -3.84 -12.03
C ILE A 129 1.97 -3.26 -11.23
N THR A 130 3.18 -3.71 -11.56
CA THR A 130 4.43 -3.18 -11.02
C THR A 130 5.32 -2.73 -12.18
N LEU A 131 6.34 -1.94 -11.90
CA LEU A 131 7.38 -1.70 -12.92
C LEU A 131 8.18 -2.97 -13.18
N ASN A 132 8.59 -3.11 -14.43
CA ASN A 132 9.55 -4.11 -14.88
C ASN A 132 10.85 -3.41 -15.31
N THR A 133 11.87 -4.15 -15.75
CA THR A 133 13.23 -3.66 -15.98
C THR A 133 13.30 -2.38 -16.81
N ALA A 134 12.60 -2.31 -17.94
CA ALA A 134 12.65 -1.12 -18.79
C ALA A 134 12.04 0.10 -18.08
N GLY A 135 10.90 -0.08 -17.42
CA GLY A 135 10.18 1.00 -16.73
C GLY A 135 10.96 1.48 -15.51
N HIS A 136 11.57 0.58 -14.76
CA HIS A 136 12.42 0.95 -13.63
C HIS A 136 13.66 1.72 -14.10
N LEU A 137 14.38 1.23 -15.12
CA LEU A 137 15.56 1.93 -15.66
C LEU A 137 15.20 3.33 -16.17
N MET A 138 14.09 3.45 -16.90
CA MET A 138 13.57 4.71 -17.39
C MET A 138 13.25 5.67 -16.23
N MET A 139 12.40 5.26 -15.30
CA MET A 139 11.97 6.12 -14.19
C MET A 139 13.13 6.48 -13.27
N TRP A 140 14.08 5.56 -13.05
CA TRP A 140 15.30 5.86 -12.30
C TRP A 140 16.13 6.96 -12.99
N ALA A 141 16.31 6.90 -14.31
CA ALA A 141 17.06 7.91 -15.05
C ALA A 141 16.44 9.31 -14.95
N TYR A 142 15.10 9.41 -14.94
CA TYR A 142 14.40 10.70 -14.90
C TYR A 142 14.08 11.23 -13.49
N HIS A 143 13.91 10.36 -12.50
CA HIS A 143 13.28 10.72 -11.23
C HIS A 143 14.06 10.30 -9.97
N ASN A 144 15.22 9.64 -10.09
CA ASN A 144 15.95 9.15 -8.91
C ASN A 144 16.29 10.23 -7.88
N ARG A 145 16.64 11.45 -8.32
CA ARG A 145 17.04 12.56 -7.43
C ARG A 145 15.96 12.98 -6.44
N ASN A 146 14.70 12.72 -6.79
CA ASN A 146 13.54 13.11 -5.99
C ASN A 146 12.84 11.91 -5.37
N THR A 147 13.41 10.70 -5.46
CA THR A 147 12.78 9.47 -4.98
C THR A 147 13.45 9.02 -3.69
N THR A 148 12.66 8.92 -2.62
CA THR A 148 13.13 8.44 -1.30
C THR A 148 13.22 6.91 -1.24
N TYR A 149 12.41 6.21 -2.03
CA TYR A 149 12.37 4.75 -2.08
C TYR A 149 11.91 4.23 -3.43
N SER A 150 12.57 3.18 -3.93
CA SER A 150 12.18 2.47 -5.15
C SER A 150 12.38 0.97 -4.96
N LEU A 151 11.56 0.18 -5.65
CA LEU A 151 11.69 -1.28 -5.72
C LEU A 151 12.17 -1.69 -7.10
N LYS A 152 13.33 -2.32 -7.13
CA LYS A 152 13.84 -2.96 -8.34
C LYS A 152 12.97 -4.18 -8.70
N PRO A 153 12.80 -4.48 -10.00
CA PRO A 153 11.98 -5.61 -10.46
C PRO A 153 12.30 -6.94 -9.76
N GLU A 154 13.58 -7.23 -9.51
CA GLU A 154 14.04 -8.50 -8.92
C GLU A 154 13.64 -8.63 -7.44
N GLN A 155 13.40 -7.51 -6.76
CA GLN A 155 12.96 -7.53 -5.36
C GLN A 155 11.53 -8.05 -5.21
N TRP A 156 10.70 -7.90 -6.24
CA TRP A 156 9.34 -8.46 -6.23
C TRP A 156 9.31 -9.98 -6.17
N LEU A 157 10.33 -10.66 -6.69
CA LEU A 157 10.43 -12.12 -6.57
C LEU A 157 10.62 -12.55 -5.11
N LYS A 158 11.28 -11.73 -4.30
CA LYS A 158 11.46 -11.99 -2.86
C LYS A 158 10.24 -11.61 -2.05
N LEU A 159 9.59 -10.49 -2.38
CA LEU A 159 8.39 -10.02 -1.69
C LEU A 159 7.15 -10.87 -2.02
N GLY A 160 7.09 -11.38 -3.25
CA GLY A 160 5.95 -12.12 -3.78
C GLY A 160 4.64 -11.34 -3.74
N VAL A 161 3.53 -12.08 -3.81
CA VAL A 161 2.18 -11.51 -3.75
C VAL A 161 1.89 -10.77 -2.44
N ALA A 162 2.55 -11.14 -1.34
CA ALA A 162 2.40 -10.46 -0.07
C ALA A 162 2.86 -9.00 -0.14
N GLY A 163 3.96 -8.72 -0.85
CA GLY A 163 4.37 -7.34 -1.13
C GLY A 163 3.35 -6.58 -1.97
N VAL A 164 2.82 -7.22 -3.01
CA VAL A 164 1.81 -6.63 -3.90
C VAL A 164 0.55 -6.24 -3.14
N GLN A 165 0.00 -7.16 -2.32
CA GLN A 165 -1.16 -6.90 -1.45
C GLN A 165 -0.97 -5.66 -0.58
N ARG A 166 0.20 -5.55 0.05
CA ARG A 166 0.52 -4.43 0.93
C ARG A 166 0.47 -3.10 0.20
N PHE A 167 1.17 -2.98 -0.93
CA PHE A 167 1.23 -1.71 -1.65
C PHE A 167 -0.08 -1.37 -2.35
N VAL A 168 -0.77 -2.34 -2.95
CA VAL A 168 -2.09 -2.11 -3.56
C VAL A 168 -3.07 -1.53 -2.56
N THR A 169 -3.11 -2.08 -1.35
CA THR A 169 -4.05 -1.60 -0.32
C THR A 169 -3.65 -0.24 0.23
N MET A 170 -2.35 -0.04 0.52
CA MET A 170 -1.86 1.26 0.96
C MET A 170 -2.08 2.35 -0.10
N ASN A 171 -2.01 2.01 -1.39
CA ASN A 171 -2.35 2.93 -2.48
C ASN A 171 -3.84 3.27 -2.54
N GLN A 172 -4.73 2.39 -2.06
CA GLN A 172 -6.14 2.77 -1.91
C GLN A 172 -6.28 3.89 -0.89
N ILE A 173 -5.68 3.76 0.29
CA ILE A 173 -5.70 4.80 1.32
C ILE A 173 -5.05 6.09 0.82
N LYS A 174 -3.90 5.99 0.12
CA LYS A 174 -3.24 7.12 -0.53
C LYS A 174 -4.16 7.80 -1.54
N TYR A 175 -4.89 7.03 -2.37
CA TYR A 175 -5.84 7.56 -3.34
C TYR A 175 -6.95 8.35 -2.67
N GLU A 176 -7.56 7.79 -1.62
CA GLU A 176 -8.63 8.47 -0.89
C GLU A 176 -8.15 9.82 -0.36
N PHE A 177 -6.99 9.89 0.30
CA PHE A 177 -6.44 11.16 0.78
C PHE A 177 -6.02 12.12 -0.33
N ALA A 178 -5.45 11.62 -1.44
CA ALA A 178 -4.88 12.43 -2.51
C ALA A 178 -5.92 12.99 -3.48
N ILE A 179 -6.85 12.14 -3.91
CA ILE A 179 -7.80 12.42 -4.98
C ILE A 179 -9.20 12.59 -4.41
N GLY A 180 -9.66 11.64 -3.59
CA GLY A 180 -11.00 11.68 -2.99
C GLY A 180 -11.19 12.92 -2.10
N GLN A 181 -10.20 13.19 -1.26
CA GLN A 181 -10.27 14.24 -0.24
C GLN A 181 -9.40 15.46 -0.57
N GLN A 182 -8.38 15.31 -1.43
CA GLN A 182 -7.42 16.37 -1.78
C GLN A 182 -6.68 16.97 -0.57
N LEU A 183 -6.43 16.15 0.45
CA LEU A 183 -5.78 16.55 1.70
C LEU A 183 -4.31 16.14 1.78
N LEU A 184 -3.88 15.17 0.95
CA LEU A 184 -2.49 14.71 0.91
C LEU A 184 -1.59 15.77 0.26
N LYS A 185 -0.56 16.21 0.97
CA LYS A 185 0.48 17.12 0.46
C LYS A 185 1.73 16.39 0.00
N ASN A 186 2.23 15.49 0.83
CA ASN A 186 3.43 14.72 0.56
C ASN A 186 3.21 13.27 0.98
N TRP A 187 3.74 12.32 0.20
CA TRP A 187 3.72 10.90 0.51
C TRP A 187 5.12 10.33 0.36
N CYS A 188 5.60 9.63 1.38
CA CYS A 188 6.91 9.02 1.40
C CYS A 188 6.79 7.54 1.77
N TRP A 189 7.31 6.65 0.92
CA TRP A 189 7.42 5.22 1.22
C TRP A 189 8.70 4.94 2.01
N TYR A 190 8.59 4.08 3.03
CA TYR A 190 9.70 3.67 3.91
C TYR A 190 10.64 4.81 4.33
N PRO A 191 10.10 5.93 4.86
CA PRO A 191 10.92 7.05 5.27
C PRO A 191 11.89 6.60 6.36
N LYS A 192 13.15 7.01 6.22
CA LYS A 192 14.20 6.62 7.16
C LYS A 192 14.05 7.42 8.45
N LEU A 193 13.90 6.70 9.55
CA LEU A 193 13.76 7.30 10.87
C LEU A 193 15.13 7.72 11.42
N ASN A 194 15.25 8.97 11.90
CA ASN A 194 16.50 9.51 12.40
C ASN A 194 16.94 8.76 13.66
N GLY A 195 18.24 8.46 13.75
CA GLY A 195 18.85 7.86 14.96
C GLY A 195 18.55 6.37 15.18
N THR A 196 17.88 5.68 14.24
CA THR A 196 17.67 4.22 14.32
C THR A 196 18.41 3.47 13.22
N GLY A 197 18.81 2.23 13.54
CA GLY A 197 19.31 1.28 12.54
C GLY A 197 18.23 0.84 11.54
N ASN A 198 18.65 0.13 10.49
CA ASN A 198 17.74 -0.41 9.47
C ASN A 198 16.70 -1.35 10.11
N GLY A 199 15.40 -1.17 9.80
CA GLY A 199 14.34 -2.13 10.14
C GLY A 199 13.09 -1.56 10.84
N TYR A 200 13.16 -0.33 11.36
CA TYR A 200 12.07 0.28 12.16
C TYR A 200 11.30 1.41 11.44
N ASN A 201 11.58 1.59 10.14
CA ASN A 201 10.90 2.58 9.31
C ASN A 201 9.44 2.18 9.08
N PRO A 202 8.48 3.11 9.20
CA PRO A 202 7.08 2.84 8.86
C PRO A 202 6.95 2.48 7.38
N ILE A 203 5.84 1.87 6.99
CA ILE A 203 5.58 1.57 5.57
C ILE A 203 5.49 2.86 4.77
N ALA A 204 4.79 3.87 5.30
CA ALA A 204 4.70 5.17 4.67
C ALA A 204 4.44 6.29 5.68
N VAL A 205 4.73 7.53 5.27
CA VAL A 205 4.27 8.74 5.96
C VAL A 205 3.62 9.67 4.95
N GLY A 206 2.44 10.17 5.29
CA GLY A 206 1.70 11.16 4.51
C GLY A 206 1.54 12.47 5.29
N GLU A 207 1.88 13.61 4.69
CA GLU A 207 1.54 14.93 5.22
C GLU A 207 0.07 15.24 4.85
N ILE A 208 -0.82 15.22 5.84
CA ILE A 208 -2.26 15.41 5.67
C ILE A 208 -2.67 16.79 6.20
N LYS A 209 -3.41 17.54 5.39
CA LYS A 209 -4.05 18.80 5.83
C LYS A 209 -5.24 18.48 6.73
N THR A 210 -5.18 18.92 7.99
CA THR A 210 -6.27 18.78 8.98
C THR A 210 -6.80 20.16 9.41
N PRO A 211 -7.95 20.24 10.10
CA PRO A 211 -8.47 21.52 10.61
C PRO A 211 -7.53 22.25 11.57
N ILE A 212 -6.66 21.53 12.27
CA ILE A 212 -5.69 22.09 13.22
C ILE A 212 -4.29 22.30 12.62
N GLY A 213 -4.16 22.19 11.29
CA GLY A 213 -2.90 22.31 10.56
C GLY A 213 -2.45 20.99 9.91
N ASN A 214 -1.24 20.98 9.36
CA ASN A 214 -0.69 19.79 8.72
C ASN A 214 -0.17 18.81 9.77
N GLN A 215 -0.46 17.53 9.58
CA GLN A 215 -0.01 16.45 10.46
C GLN A 215 0.60 15.33 9.63
N ASN A 216 1.55 14.60 10.22
CA ASN A 216 2.09 13.39 9.63
C ASN A 216 1.20 12.20 10.01
N PHE A 217 0.60 11.55 9.03
CA PHE A 217 -0.04 10.25 9.22
C PHE A 217 1.01 9.17 8.93
N ILE A 218 1.33 8.37 9.94
CA ILE A 218 2.40 7.36 9.92
C ILE A 218 1.76 6.00 9.76
N PHE A 219 1.94 5.37 8.60
CA PHE A 219 1.18 4.20 8.22
C PHE A 219 1.95 2.91 8.45
N GLU A 220 1.23 1.95 9.04
CA GLU A 220 1.55 0.53 9.05
C GLU A 220 0.36 -0.28 8.54
N ARG A 221 0.62 -1.53 8.15
CA ARG A 221 -0.41 -2.45 7.70
C ARG A 221 -0.30 -3.76 8.46
N VAL A 222 -1.41 -4.18 9.05
CA VAL A 222 -1.59 -5.55 9.50
C VAL A 222 -1.86 -6.41 8.28
N GLN A 223 -1.11 -7.49 8.12
CA GLN A 223 -1.28 -8.43 7.01
C GLN A 223 -1.38 -9.85 7.55
N GLN A 224 -2.51 -10.52 7.31
CA GLN A 224 -2.83 -11.83 7.90
C GLN A 224 -1.81 -12.91 7.54
N GLY A 225 -1.26 -12.84 6.31
CA GLY A 225 -0.24 -13.77 5.84
C GLY A 225 1.15 -13.60 6.48
N GLN A 226 1.32 -12.63 7.38
CA GLN A 226 2.61 -12.29 7.99
C GLN A 226 2.54 -12.32 9.51
N ARG A 227 3.69 -12.52 10.16
CA ARG A 227 3.84 -12.40 11.62
C ARG A 227 3.88 -10.93 12.04
N TYR A 228 2.78 -10.21 11.84
CA TYR A 228 2.70 -8.77 12.06
C TYR A 228 2.85 -8.38 13.54
N ALA A 229 2.35 -9.20 14.48
CA ALA A 229 2.22 -8.80 15.88
C ALA A 229 3.57 -8.47 16.52
N GLN A 230 4.56 -9.37 16.40
CA GLN A 230 5.91 -9.15 16.95
C GLN A 230 6.57 -7.91 16.32
N HIS A 231 6.43 -7.76 15.00
CA HIS A 231 7.01 -6.65 14.25
C HIS A 231 6.43 -5.30 14.67
N LEU A 232 5.11 -5.21 14.79
CA LEU A 232 4.42 -3.99 15.22
C LEU A 232 4.66 -3.67 16.69
N LYS A 233 4.69 -4.67 17.60
CA LYS A 233 5.03 -4.45 19.02
C LYS A 233 6.40 -3.76 19.16
N SER A 234 7.41 -4.26 18.43
CA SER A 234 8.76 -3.69 18.46
C SER A 234 8.81 -2.27 17.89
N ARG A 235 8.14 -2.02 16.76
CA ARG A 235 8.09 -0.69 16.13
C ARG A 235 7.38 0.34 17.00
N LEU A 236 6.19 0.01 17.50
CA LEU A 236 5.41 0.90 18.37
C LEU A 236 6.23 1.28 19.60
N LYS A 237 6.90 0.33 20.25
CA LYS A 237 7.77 0.62 21.39
C LYS A 237 8.89 1.59 21.04
N ILE A 238 9.61 1.36 19.96
CA ILE A 238 10.71 2.24 19.53
C ILE A 238 10.20 3.65 19.22
N TRP A 239 9.05 3.75 18.56
CA TRP A 239 8.44 5.03 18.25
C TRP A 239 7.96 5.77 19.50
N GLU A 240 7.35 5.06 20.45
CA GLU A 240 6.99 5.60 21.77
C GLU A 240 8.24 6.13 22.51
N ASP A 241 9.32 5.34 22.54
CA ASP A 241 10.57 5.71 23.19
C ASP A 241 11.21 6.93 22.52
N GLN A 242 11.17 7.02 21.18
CA GLN A 242 11.69 8.18 20.45
C GLN A 242 10.84 9.42 20.59
N ILE A 243 9.52 9.30 20.69
CA ILE A 243 8.65 10.44 20.99
C ILE A 243 8.92 10.93 22.41
N GLN A 244 9.09 10.04 23.38
CA GLN A 244 9.29 10.43 24.78
C GLN A 244 10.68 11.04 25.04
N ASN A 245 11.72 10.55 24.36
CA ASN A 245 13.10 10.97 24.59
C ASN A 245 13.65 11.89 23.47
N GLY A 246 12.88 12.11 22.41
CA GLY A 246 13.29 12.88 21.24
C GLY A 246 12.96 14.37 21.34
N PRO A 247 13.54 15.18 20.45
CA PRO A 247 13.29 16.62 20.43
C PRO A 247 11.82 16.91 20.09
N ASN A 248 11.22 17.84 20.84
CA ASN A 248 9.84 18.33 20.65
C ASN A 248 8.74 17.26 20.75
N ASN A 249 9.04 16.08 21.28
CA ASN A 249 8.11 14.94 21.33
C ASN A 249 7.57 14.52 19.95
N LEU A 250 8.40 14.60 18.90
CA LEU A 250 8.04 14.26 17.53
C LEU A 250 8.93 13.17 16.95
N LEU A 251 8.37 12.34 16.06
CA LEU A 251 9.18 11.49 15.19
C LEU A 251 9.76 12.31 14.04
N ASN A 252 11.06 12.11 13.80
CA ASN A 252 11.81 12.81 12.78
C ASN A 252 12.28 11.81 11.72
N PHE A 253 11.88 12.03 10.48
CA PHE A 253 12.31 11.21 9.35
C PHE A 253 13.16 12.02 8.39
N GLU A 254 14.14 11.37 7.76
CA GLU A 254 14.93 11.96 6.68
C GLU A 254 14.00 12.42 5.54
N ASN A 255 14.27 13.62 5.01
CA ASN A 255 13.55 14.21 3.88
C ASN A 255 12.03 14.34 4.09
N THR A 256 11.56 14.37 5.35
CA THR A 256 10.16 14.59 5.72
C THR A 256 10.09 15.75 6.72
N LYS A 257 9.05 16.58 6.64
CA LYS A 257 8.86 17.65 7.63
C LYS A 257 8.55 17.06 9.01
N SER A 258 9.16 17.63 10.04
CA SER A 258 8.84 17.30 11.43
C SER A 258 7.51 17.96 11.82
N LEU A 259 6.46 17.16 11.95
CA LEU A 259 5.09 17.58 12.27
C LEU A 259 4.51 16.61 13.32
N PRO A 260 3.49 17.04 14.10
CA PRO A 260 2.72 16.13 14.94
C PRO A 260 2.25 14.89 14.17
N GLY A 261 2.50 13.72 14.76
CA GLY A 261 2.27 12.42 14.12
C GLY A 261 1.06 11.69 14.68
N ILE A 262 0.19 11.16 13.81
CA ILE A 262 -0.84 10.18 14.15
C ILE A 262 -0.45 8.84 13.52
N PHE A 263 -0.40 7.78 14.30
CA PHE A 263 -0.13 6.44 13.79
C PHE A 263 -1.41 5.83 13.23
N ILE A 264 -1.33 5.34 12.00
CA ILE A 264 -2.45 4.72 11.29
C ILE A 264 -2.13 3.25 11.06
N LEU A 265 -2.91 2.36 11.67
CA LEU A 265 -2.87 0.93 11.36
C LEU A 265 -3.96 0.60 10.34
N SER A 266 -3.57 0.29 9.10
CA SER A 266 -4.47 -0.26 8.09
C SER A 266 -4.72 -1.74 8.37
N ILE A 267 -5.98 -2.12 8.44
CA ILE A 267 -6.44 -3.47 8.79
C ILE A 267 -7.60 -3.85 7.87
N SER A 268 -7.65 -5.09 7.39
CA SER A 268 -8.65 -5.51 6.40
C SER A 268 -10.09 -5.47 6.91
N ASN A 269 -10.34 -5.94 8.14
CA ASN A 269 -11.70 -6.05 8.69
C ASN A 269 -11.75 -5.80 10.20
N LEU A 270 -12.96 -5.58 10.70
CA LEU A 270 -13.28 -5.28 12.10
C LEU A 270 -12.90 -6.43 13.04
N ALA A 271 -13.08 -7.69 12.62
CA ALA A 271 -12.77 -8.85 13.45
C ALA A 271 -11.25 -8.98 13.70
N LEU A 272 -10.44 -8.76 12.67
CA LEU A 272 -8.99 -8.68 12.78
C LEU A 272 -8.57 -7.47 13.60
N ALA A 273 -9.22 -6.32 13.43
CA ALA A 273 -8.91 -5.11 14.18
C ALA A 273 -9.10 -5.29 15.69
N GLU A 274 -10.15 -5.98 16.12
CA GLU A 274 -10.38 -6.32 17.53
C GLU A 274 -9.35 -7.33 18.08
N HIS A 275 -8.92 -8.27 17.24
CA HIS A 275 -7.83 -9.15 17.62
C HIS A 275 -6.51 -8.38 17.78
N VAL A 276 -6.16 -7.54 16.82
CA VAL A 276 -4.97 -6.67 16.84
C VAL A 276 -4.99 -5.74 18.05
N ARG A 277 -6.16 -5.17 18.38
CA ARG A 277 -6.36 -4.31 19.55
C ARG A 277 -5.86 -4.99 20.83
N LYS A 278 -6.35 -6.20 21.08
CA LYS A 278 -6.00 -7.00 22.26
C LYS A 278 -4.53 -7.43 22.22
N GLU A 279 -4.10 -7.94 21.07
CA GLU A 279 -2.76 -8.50 20.91
C GLU A 279 -1.66 -7.44 21.09
N LEU A 280 -1.89 -6.22 20.60
CA LEU A 280 -0.94 -5.11 20.70
C LEU A 280 -1.16 -4.18 21.91
N MET A 281 -2.23 -4.43 22.68
CA MET A 281 -2.69 -3.59 23.80
C MET A 281 -2.83 -2.12 23.40
N LEU A 282 -3.54 -1.87 22.29
CA LEU A 282 -3.57 -0.54 21.66
C LEU A 282 -4.19 0.55 22.55
N ASP A 283 -5.11 0.19 23.43
CA ASP A 283 -5.73 1.09 24.42
C ASP A 283 -4.77 1.54 25.53
N LEU A 284 -3.65 0.85 25.73
CA LEU A 284 -2.64 1.18 26.74
C LEU A 284 -1.46 1.99 26.18
N ARG A 285 -1.46 2.27 24.87
CA ARG A 285 -0.36 2.98 24.20
C ARG A 285 -0.39 4.47 24.51
N LYS A 286 0.81 5.07 24.59
CA LYS A 286 0.98 6.49 24.94
C LYS A 286 1.06 7.41 23.73
N ILE A 287 0.85 6.85 22.54
CA ILE A 287 0.89 7.55 21.26
C ILE A 287 -0.50 7.49 20.59
N PRO A 288 -0.87 8.51 19.80
CA PRO A 288 -2.16 8.53 19.12
C PRO A 288 -2.17 7.48 18.00
N ILE A 289 -2.97 6.42 18.17
CA ILE A 289 -3.15 5.36 17.17
C ILE A 289 -4.60 5.37 16.71
N MET A 290 -4.78 5.50 15.40
CA MET A 290 -6.05 5.24 14.72
C MET A 290 -5.95 3.98 13.88
N LEU A 291 -7.09 3.31 13.72
CA LEU A 291 -7.25 2.18 12.82
C LEU A 291 -8.00 2.65 11.58
N VAL A 292 -7.58 2.20 10.41
CA VAL A 292 -8.31 2.35 9.16
C VAL A 292 -8.71 0.97 8.68
N ILE A 293 -10.01 0.74 8.57
CA ILE A 293 -10.59 -0.58 8.28
C ILE A 293 -11.02 -0.66 6.82
N ASP A 294 -10.36 -1.52 6.04
CA ASP A 294 -10.54 -1.60 4.59
C ASP A 294 -11.99 -1.98 4.21
N GLU A 295 -12.61 -2.94 4.90
CA GLU A 295 -14.02 -3.33 4.63
C GLU A 295 -15.00 -2.16 4.79
N CYS A 296 -14.70 -1.20 5.68
CA CYS A 296 -15.54 -0.03 5.91
C CYS A 296 -15.33 1.04 4.82
N ILE A 297 -14.14 1.12 4.21
CA ILE A 297 -13.89 2.01 3.06
C ILE A 297 -14.85 1.64 1.92
N HIS A 298 -14.98 0.34 1.64
CA HIS A 298 -15.81 -0.16 0.54
C HIS A 298 -17.31 -0.05 0.80
N ASN A 299 -17.75 -0.32 2.03
CA ASN A 299 -19.17 -0.44 2.36
C ASN A 299 -19.80 0.86 2.88
N GLU A 300 -19.04 1.67 3.62
CA GLU A 300 -19.56 2.83 4.35
C GLU A 300 -18.95 4.17 3.89
N GLY A 301 -17.87 4.10 3.11
CA GLY A 301 -17.10 5.26 2.64
C GLY A 301 -15.90 5.59 3.54
N PHE A 302 -14.94 6.30 2.96
CA PHE A 302 -13.64 6.56 3.59
C PHE A 302 -13.73 7.34 4.92
N ALA A 303 -14.63 8.32 5.03
CA ALA A 303 -14.78 9.09 6.27
C ALA A 303 -15.19 8.22 7.48
N LYS A 304 -15.89 7.10 7.22
CA LYS A 304 -16.41 6.17 8.24
C LYS A 304 -15.49 4.98 8.51
N SER A 305 -14.36 4.86 7.80
CA SER A 305 -13.43 3.74 7.99
C SER A 305 -12.47 3.90 9.16
N PHE A 306 -12.55 5.00 9.92
CA PHE A 306 -11.61 5.33 10.99
C PHE A 306 -12.16 4.90 12.36
N TYR A 307 -11.29 4.28 13.16
CA TYR A 307 -11.62 3.77 14.50
C TYR A 307 -10.51 4.09 15.49
N ILE A 308 -10.86 4.12 16.77
CA ILE A 308 -9.93 4.20 17.90
C ILE A 308 -10.06 2.97 18.79
N SER A 309 -8.98 2.63 19.47
CA SER A 309 -8.98 1.59 20.49
C SER A 309 -9.45 2.14 21.84
N THR A 310 -10.38 1.45 22.48
CA THR A 310 -10.79 1.71 23.86
C THR A 310 -10.72 0.42 24.68
N GLN A 311 -10.86 0.53 26.01
CA GLN A 311 -10.94 -0.63 26.90
C GLN A 311 -12.10 -1.58 26.52
N ASN A 312 -13.19 -1.02 26.00
CA ASN A 312 -14.43 -1.74 25.68
C ASN A 312 -14.46 -2.31 24.24
N GLY A 313 -13.41 -2.08 23.43
CA GLY A 313 -13.38 -2.47 22.02
C GLY A 313 -12.91 -1.33 21.12
N ILE A 314 -12.94 -1.58 19.81
CA ILE A 314 -12.73 -0.53 18.81
C ILE A 314 -14.02 0.27 18.64
N GLN A 315 -13.90 1.59 18.56
CA GLN A 315 -15.03 2.50 18.37
C GLN A 315 -14.80 3.33 17.12
N GLN A 316 -15.86 3.51 16.32
CA GLN A 316 -15.80 4.33 15.12
C GLN A 316 -15.51 5.78 15.54
N ALA A 317 -14.51 6.37 14.91
CA ALA A 317 -14.04 7.73 15.15
C ALA A 317 -13.96 8.44 13.80
N PRO A 318 -15.11 8.82 13.22
CA PRO A 318 -15.13 9.47 11.92
C PRO A 318 -14.34 10.77 12.00
N LEU A 319 -13.54 11.05 10.99
CA LEU A 319 -12.78 12.28 10.89
C LEU A 319 -13.68 13.35 10.26
N PRO A 320 -14.13 14.39 11.00
CA PRO A 320 -15.21 15.29 10.55
C PRO A 320 -14.86 16.12 9.30
N PHE A 321 -13.58 16.20 8.97
CA PHE A 321 -13.08 16.93 7.81
C PHE A 321 -12.95 16.05 6.55
N LEU A 322 -13.19 14.74 6.66
CA LEU A 322 -13.33 13.84 5.53
C LEU A 322 -14.77 13.84 5.04
N ARG A 323 -14.94 13.77 3.72
CA ARG A 323 -16.24 13.65 3.04
C ARG A 323 -16.59 12.21 2.75
#